data_AF-A0AAE7A8G0-F1
#
_entry.id   AF-A0AAE7A8G0-F1
#
_cell.length_a   1.000
_cell.length_b   1.000
_cell.length_c   1.000
_cell.angle_alpha   90.00
_cell.angle_beta   90.00
_cell.angle_gamma   90.00
#
_symmetry.space_group_name_H-M   'P 1'
#
loop_
_entity.id
_entity.type
_entity.pdbx_description
1 polymer ?
#
loop_
_entity_poly.entity_id
_entity_poly.type
_entity_poly.pdbx_seq_one_letter_code
_entity_poly.pdbx_strand_id
1 'polypeptide(L)'
;MKPLYLGSLLLLLVGCSPIPQYEAPADAPQAQIRSEMDAMINRHNYLTLSAAPTMACKYGRSVPVTPARQLFSVWGGYPSTPSKPEGFRAIEAGKPIHLLLEGGASGNRRCTVDFVTEFMPGARYVIKGGITDGPHVMSGCQINIVDLDSGVRLFQAEQSPANGCALDRLLPPMR
;
A
#
# COMPACT_ATOMS: atom_id res chain seq x y z
N MET A 1 -46.23 20.26 -6.61
CA MET A 1 -45.60 19.18 -5.80
C MET A 1 -45.46 17.99 -6.75
N LYS A 2 -44.31 17.47 -7.20
CA LYS A 2 -43.04 17.15 -6.53
C LYS A 2 -41.92 17.08 -7.60
N PRO A 3 -40.92 17.97 -7.57
CA PRO A 3 -39.62 17.75 -8.19
C PRO A 3 -38.63 17.42 -7.07
N LEU A 4 -38.71 16.21 -6.50
CA LEU A 4 -37.83 15.79 -5.39
C LEU A 4 -37.02 14.52 -5.67
N TYR A 5 -37.24 13.88 -6.82
CA TYR A 5 -36.57 12.60 -7.14
C TYR A 5 -35.28 12.75 -7.97
N LEU A 6 -35.07 13.87 -8.68
CA LEU A 6 -33.83 14.07 -9.44
C LEU A 6 -32.62 14.46 -8.57
N GLY A 7 -32.84 15.13 -7.43
CA GLY A 7 -31.75 15.56 -6.54
C GLY A 7 -31.12 14.41 -5.74
N SER A 8 -31.88 13.35 -5.47
CA SER A 8 -31.39 12.21 -4.67
C SER A 8 -30.48 11.26 -5.46
N LEU A 9 -30.57 11.24 -6.79
CA LEU A 9 -29.71 10.40 -7.64
C LEU A 9 -28.29 10.97 -7.79
N LEU A 10 -28.13 12.29 -7.72
CA LEU A 10 -26.82 12.97 -7.78
C LEU A 10 -26.03 12.90 -6.46
N LEU A 11 -26.71 12.77 -5.32
CA LEU A 11 -26.06 12.67 -4.00
C LEU A 11 -25.45 11.28 -3.71
N LEU A 12 -25.81 10.25 -4.49
CA LEU A 12 -25.29 8.89 -4.33
C LEU A 12 -24.01 8.62 -5.13
N LEU A 13 -23.53 9.57 -5.93
CA LEU A 13 -22.28 9.46 -6.70
C LEU A 13 -21.06 10.08 -5.98
N VAL A 14 -21.24 10.66 -4.80
CA VAL A 14 -20.15 11.21 -3.99
C VAL A 14 -19.72 10.14 -2.98
N GLY A 15 -18.80 9.25 -3.35
CA GLY A 15 -18.38 8.25 -2.37
C GLY A 15 -17.30 7.25 -2.75
N CYS A 16 -16.47 7.52 -3.75
CA CYS A 16 -15.18 6.85 -3.91
C CYS A 16 -14.28 7.76 -4.74
N SER A 17 -13.65 8.75 -4.10
CA SER A 17 -12.53 9.42 -4.76
C SER A 17 -11.43 8.36 -4.92
N PRO A 18 -10.94 8.09 -6.15
CA PRO A 18 -9.86 7.13 -6.35
C PRO A 18 -8.65 7.56 -5.51
N ILE A 19 -7.93 6.60 -4.94
CA ILE A 19 -6.70 6.87 -4.20
C ILE A 19 -5.77 7.65 -5.13
N PRO A 20 -5.23 8.81 -4.70
CA PRO A 20 -4.31 9.59 -5.52
C PRO A 20 -3.14 8.71 -5.98
N GLN A 21 -2.75 8.80 -7.25
CA GLN A 21 -1.59 8.08 -7.75
C GLN A 21 -0.31 8.73 -7.23
N TYR A 22 0.72 7.91 -6.99
CA TYR A 22 2.04 8.40 -6.62
C TYR A 22 2.77 8.94 -7.85
N GLU A 23 3.33 10.13 -7.69
CA GLU A 23 4.23 10.77 -8.66
C GLU A 23 5.55 11.08 -7.94
N ALA A 24 6.66 10.62 -8.52
CA ALA A 24 7.99 10.93 -8.02
C ALA A 24 8.30 12.42 -8.25
N PRO A 25 8.89 13.15 -7.29
CA PRO A 25 9.32 14.52 -7.51
C PRO A 25 10.31 14.61 -8.68
N ALA A 26 10.11 15.56 -9.59
CA ALA A 26 10.92 15.71 -10.81
C ALA A 26 12.39 16.04 -10.50
N ASP A 27 12.63 16.83 -9.44
CA ASP A 27 13.97 17.31 -9.07
C ASP A 27 14.71 16.40 -8.08
N ALA A 28 14.11 15.27 -7.71
CA ALA A 28 14.73 14.31 -6.79
C ALA A 28 15.45 13.18 -7.56
N PRO A 29 16.49 12.56 -6.99
CA PRO A 29 17.02 11.31 -7.52
C PRO A 29 15.91 10.26 -7.59
N GLN A 30 15.87 9.48 -8.68
CA GLN A 30 14.82 8.50 -8.91
C GLN A 30 15.40 7.10 -9.14
N ALA A 31 14.66 6.09 -8.69
CA ALA A 31 14.81 4.69 -9.08
C ALA A 31 13.60 4.27 -9.92
N GLN A 32 13.64 3.09 -10.52
CA GLN A 32 12.48 2.51 -11.18
C GLN A 32 11.98 1.27 -10.47
N ILE A 33 10.67 1.17 -10.30
CA ILE A 33 9.99 0.00 -9.70
C ILE A 33 8.96 -0.56 -10.67
N ARG A 34 8.81 -1.88 -10.71
CA ARG A 34 7.63 -2.55 -11.27
C ARG A 34 7.06 -3.56 -10.27
N SER A 35 5.80 -3.89 -10.43
CA SER A 35 5.12 -4.90 -9.62
C SER A 35 5.02 -6.23 -10.37
N GLU A 36 5.42 -7.29 -9.69
CA GLU A 36 5.16 -8.70 -9.97
C GLU A 36 4.43 -9.33 -8.77
N MET A 37 3.65 -8.54 -8.04
CA MET A 37 2.87 -9.04 -6.89
C MET A 37 1.66 -9.86 -7.36
N ASP A 38 1.24 -10.83 -6.56
CA ASP A 38 0.12 -11.75 -6.85
C ASP A 38 -0.96 -11.68 -5.76
N ALA A 39 -2.19 -11.37 -6.17
CA ALA A 39 -3.36 -11.32 -5.29
C ALA A 39 -4.12 -12.67 -5.20
N MET A 40 -3.55 -13.75 -5.73
CA MET A 40 -4.15 -15.08 -5.87
C MET A 40 -5.36 -15.11 -6.83
N ILE A 41 -5.73 -16.32 -7.27
CA ILE A 41 -6.81 -16.55 -8.24
C ILE A 41 -8.19 -16.43 -7.56
N ASN A 42 -8.60 -15.20 -7.26
CA ASN A 42 -9.94 -14.87 -6.80
C ASN A 42 -10.30 -13.42 -7.13
N ARG A 43 -11.38 -13.19 -7.87
CA ARG A 43 -11.84 -11.85 -8.29
C ARG A 43 -12.14 -10.87 -7.14
N HIS A 44 -12.33 -11.39 -5.92
CA HIS A 44 -12.61 -10.60 -4.72
C HIS A 44 -11.34 -10.23 -3.97
N ASN A 45 -10.19 -10.76 -4.38
CA ASN A 45 -8.92 -10.43 -3.77
C ASN A 45 -8.33 -9.18 -4.42
N TYR A 46 -7.59 -8.40 -3.64
CA TYR A 46 -6.84 -7.26 -4.12
C TYR A 46 -5.59 -7.03 -3.28
N LEU A 47 -4.62 -6.37 -3.87
CA LEU A 47 -3.45 -5.79 -3.21
C LEU A 47 -3.28 -4.35 -3.69
N THR A 48 -2.89 -3.48 -2.77
CA THR A 48 -2.49 -2.11 -3.08
C THR A 48 -1.17 -1.83 -2.40
N LEU A 49 -0.16 -1.42 -3.16
CA LEU A 49 1.05 -0.83 -2.62
C LEU A 49 0.96 0.69 -2.76
N SER A 50 1.25 1.41 -1.69
CA SER A 50 1.19 2.87 -1.65
C SER A 50 2.39 3.45 -0.91
N ALA A 51 2.75 4.69 -1.23
CA ALA A 51 3.46 5.53 -0.28
C ALA A 51 2.50 5.81 0.88
N ALA A 52 2.94 5.45 2.08
CA ALA A 52 2.11 5.50 3.27
C ALA A 52 1.64 6.93 3.55
N PRO A 53 0.41 7.09 4.10
CA PRO A 53 -0.03 8.38 4.56
C PRO A 53 0.86 8.86 5.70
N THR A 54 1.16 10.16 5.74
CA THR A 54 1.77 10.74 6.93
C THR A 54 0.71 10.78 8.02
N MET A 55 0.96 10.12 9.15
CA MET A 55 0.07 10.09 10.29
C MET A 55 0.53 11.13 11.32
N ALA A 56 -0.40 11.90 11.87
CA ALA A 56 -0.18 12.72 13.04
C ALA A 56 -1.07 12.26 14.19
N CYS A 57 -0.59 12.37 15.43
CA CYS A 57 -1.45 12.10 16.58
C CYS A 57 -2.24 13.39 16.91
N LYS A 58 -3.56 13.36 16.71
CA LYS A 58 -4.48 14.45 17.04
C LYS A 58 -5.48 13.95 18.08
N TYR A 59 -5.54 14.59 19.24
CA TYR A 59 -6.42 14.21 20.36
C TYR A 59 -6.27 12.73 20.78
N GLY A 60 -5.03 12.22 20.83
CA GLY A 60 -4.77 10.81 21.21
C GLY A 60 -5.17 9.78 20.15
N ARG A 61 -5.51 10.22 18.93
CA ARG A 61 -5.83 9.35 17.79
C ARG A 61 -4.85 9.57 16.64
N SER A 62 -4.43 8.51 15.97
CA SER A 62 -3.70 8.60 14.71
C SER A 62 -4.64 9.12 13.62
N VAL A 63 -4.30 10.24 13.01
CA VAL A 63 -5.07 10.85 11.92
C VAL A 63 -4.14 11.03 10.71
N PRO A 64 -4.52 10.56 9.50
CA PRO A 64 -3.75 10.85 8.30
C PRO A 64 -3.81 12.36 8.01
N VAL A 65 -2.64 13.01 7.97
CA VAL A 65 -2.50 14.42 7.57
C VAL A 65 -2.21 14.57 6.09
N THR A 66 -1.69 13.52 5.46
CA THR A 66 -1.59 13.39 4.01
C THR A 66 -2.23 12.08 3.57
N PRO A 67 -2.89 12.03 2.40
CA PRO A 67 -3.46 10.79 1.90
C PRO A 67 -2.35 9.82 1.46
N ALA A 68 -2.62 8.52 1.55
CA ALA A 68 -1.80 7.51 0.90
C ALA A 68 -1.75 7.79 -0.61
N ARG A 69 -0.61 7.52 -1.24
CA ARG A 69 -0.45 7.67 -2.70
C ARG A 69 -0.18 6.32 -3.32
N GLN A 70 -1.11 5.84 -4.15
CA GLN A 70 -1.05 4.51 -4.74
C GLN A 70 0.11 4.42 -5.72
N LEU A 71 0.99 3.45 -5.47
CA LEU A 71 1.99 3.02 -6.43
C LEU A 71 1.36 1.97 -7.34
N PHE A 72 0.97 0.81 -6.81
CA PHE A 72 0.42 -0.29 -7.59
C PHE A 72 -0.90 -0.79 -7.01
N SER A 73 -1.77 -1.29 -7.87
CA SER A 73 -2.98 -2.04 -7.54
C SER A 73 -2.97 -3.35 -8.32
N VAL A 74 -3.13 -4.46 -7.62
CA VAL A 74 -3.24 -5.80 -8.20
C VAL A 74 -4.59 -6.36 -7.79
N TRP A 75 -5.34 -6.86 -8.77
CA TRP A 75 -6.61 -7.53 -8.52
C TRP A 75 -6.43 -9.02 -8.74
N GLY A 76 -6.98 -9.82 -7.82
CA GLY A 76 -7.06 -11.25 -8.03
C GLY A 76 -8.06 -11.57 -9.14
N GLY A 77 -7.95 -12.76 -9.71
CA GLY A 77 -8.76 -13.16 -10.85
C GLY A 77 -8.05 -14.17 -11.72
N TYR A 78 -8.34 -14.16 -13.02
CA TYR A 78 -7.59 -15.00 -13.97
C TYR A 78 -6.08 -14.76 -13.84
N PRO A 79 -5.23 -15.76 -14.14
CA PRO A 79 -3.77 -15.73 -13.93
C PRO A 79 -2.99 -14.60 -14.64
N SER A 80 -3.70 -13.70 -15.33
CA SER A 80 -3.17 -12.69 -16.24
C SER A 80 -3.70 -11.28 -15.96
N THR A 81 -4.36 -11.02 -14.82
CA THR A 81 -4.75 -9.64 -14.50
C THR A 81 -3.49 -8.88 -14.08
N PRO A 82 -2.94 -7.99 -14.93
CA PRO A 82 -1.65 -7.40 -14.64
C PRO A 82 -1.78 -6.34 -13.55
N SER A 83 -0.69 -6.12 -12.83
CA SER A 83 -0.59 -5.00 -11.90
C SER A 83 -0.82 -3.69 -12.64
N LYS A 84 -1.63 -2.81 -12.06
CA LYS A 84 -1.85 -1.45 -12.55
C LYS A 84 -1.12 -0.44 -11.69
N PRO A 85 -0.44 0.56 -12.28
CA PRO A 85 -0.04 0.61 -13.69
C PRO A 85 0.97 -0.49 -14.04
N GLU A 86 0.98 -0.87 -15.32
CA GLU A 86 1.94 -1.85 -15.87
C GLU A 86 3.33 -1.24 -16.04
N GLY A 87 4.36 -2.10 -16.09
CA GLY A 87 5.73 -1.69 -16.39
C GLY A 87 6.44 -0.97 -15.24
N PHE A 88 7.59 -0.38 -15.59
CA PHE A 88 8.40 0.38 -14.66
C PHE A 88 7.88 1.80 -14.49
N ARG A 89 7.93 2.31 -13.26
CA ARG A 89 7.65 3.71 -12.94
C ARG A 89 8.70 4.27 -11.99
N ALA A 90 8.83 5.59 -12.03
CA ALA A 90 9.71 6.33 -11.15
C ALA A 90 9.24 6.26 -9.70
N ILE A 91 10.21 6.14 -8.79
CA ILE A 91 10.06 6.34 -7.35
C ILE A 91 11.22 7.18 -6.86
N GLU A 92 10.98 8.03 -5.86
CA GLU A 92 12.05 8.79 -5.24
C GLU A 92 13.11 7.87 -4.61
N ALA A 93 14.38 8.23 -4.76
CA ALA A 93 15.55 7.45 -4.37
C ALA A 93 16.57 8.28 -3.59
N GLY A 94 17.51 7.60 -2.94
CA GLY A 94 18.55 8.23 -2.10
C GLY A 94 18.03 8.76 -0.77
N LYS A 95 16.83 8.35 -0.36
CA LYS A 95 16.28 8.60 0.97
C LYS A 95 15.27 7.52 1.38
N PRO A 96 15.00 7.36 2.69
CA PRO A 96 13.96 6.47 3.17
C PRO A 96 12.55 6.89 2.69
N ILE A 97 11.79 5.92 2.18
CA ILE A 97 10.38 6.05 1.84
C ILE A 97 9.55 5.05 2.64
N HIS A 98 8.48 5.55 3.25
CA HIS A 98 7.50 4.76 3.99
C HIS A 98 6.47 4.20 3.02
N LEU A 99 6.38 2.87 2.94
CA LEU A 99 5.50 2.14 2.06
C LEU A 99 4.50 1.30 2.86
N LEU A 100 3.31 1.16 2.30
CA LEU A 100 2.20 0.41 2.86
C LEU A 100 1.64 -0.54 1.80
N LEU A 101 1.71 -1.84 2.07
CA LEU A 101 0.99 -2.87 1.33
C LEU A 101 -0.29 -3.21 2.07
N GLU A 102 -1.43 -3.08 1.40
CA GLU A 102 -2.74 -3.51 1.90
C GLU A 102 -3.31 -4.59 1.00
N GLY A 103 -3.72 -5.70 1.58
CA GLY A 103 -4.37 -6.81 0.90
C GLY A 103 -5.76 -7.08 1.46
N GLY A 104 -6.67 -7.44 0.57
CA GLY A 104 -7.97 -7.99 0.92
C GLY A 104 -8.15 -9.34 0.23
N ALA A 105 -8.70 -10.30 0.97
CA ALA A 105 -9.07 -11.61 0.46
C ALA A 105 -10.52 -11.94 0.82
N SER A 106 -11.10 -12.90 0.08
CA SER A 106 -12.43 -13.44 0.35
C SER A 106 -12.64 -13.79 1.84
N GLY A 107 -13.89 -13.67 2.32
CA GLY A 107 -14.21 -13.88 3.73
C GLY A 107 -13.84 -12.69 4.64
N ASN A 108 -13.77 -11.47 4.08
CA ASN A 108 -13.41 -10.23 4.78
C ASN A 108 -12.02 -10.30 5.45
N ARG A 109 -11.11 -11.08 4.88
CA ARG A 109 -9.75 -11.21 5.38
C ARG A 109 -8.94 -10.03 4.86
N ARG A 110 -8.14 -9.43 5.73
CA ARG A 110 -7.30 -8.28 5.40
C ARG A 110 -5.90 -8.50 5.95
N CYS A 111 -4.92 -8.04 5.20
CA CYS A 111 -3.53 -8.04 5.63
C CYS A 111 -2.87 -6.71 5.29
N THR A 112 -1.91 -6.32 6.12
CA THR A 112 -1.19 -5.06 5.98
C THR A 112 0.29 -5.28 6.28
N VAL A 113 1.16 -4.74 5.44
CA VAL A 113 2.61 -4.67 5.68
C VAL A 113 3.01 -3.21 5.61
N ASP A 114 3.49 -2.69 6.73
CA ASP A 114 3.97 -1.33 6.88
C ASP A 114 5.49 -1.38 7.04
N PHE A 115 6.23 -0.66 6.20
CA PHE A 115 7.69 -0.70 6.22
C PHE A 115 8.34 0.54 5.61
N VAL A 116 9.58 0.80 6.02
CA VAL A 116 10.42 1.86 5.45
C VAL A 116 11.55 1.21 4.66
N THR A 117 11.78 1.69 3.45
CA THR A 117 12.85 1.20 2.57
C THR A 117 13.53 2.37 1.87
N GLU A 118 14.75 2.19 1.39
CA GLU A 118 15.46 3.19 0.59
C GLU A 118 15.87 2.58 -0.75
N PHE A 119 15.63 3.31 -1.84
CA PHE A 119 16.02 2.89 -3.19
C PHE A 119 17.30 3.59 -3.62
N MET A 120 18.18 2.88 -4.33
CA MET A 120 19.39 3.49 -4.89
C MET A 120 19.05 4.32 -6.16
N PRO A 121 19.58 5.53 -6.31
CA PRO A 121 19.38 6.33 -7.52
C PRO A 121 19.81 5.59 -8.79
N GLY A 122 18.96 5.62 -9.82
CA GLY A 122 19.20 4.98 -11.12
C GLY A 122 18.99 3.46 -11.14
N ALA A 123 18.81 2.81 -9.98
CA ALA A 123 18.59 1.38 -9.91
C ALA A 123 17.16 0.98 -10.32
N ARG A 124 16.99 -0.29 -10.67
CA ARG A 124 15.72 -0.88 -11.10
C ARG A 124 15.34 -2.00 -10.17
N TYR A 125 14.11 -2.00 -9.69
CA TYR A 125 13.62 -2.96 -8.71
C TYR A 125 12.34 -3.64 -9.18
N VAL A 126 12.19 -4.90 -8.76
CA VAL A 126 10.98 -5.69 -8.92
C VAL A 126 10.39 -5.94 -7.54
N ILE A 127 9.13 -5.54 -7.38
CA ILE A 127 8.35 -5.77 -6.18
C ILE A 127 7.56 -7.05 -6.36
N LYS A 128 7.90 -8.06 -5.56
CA LYS A 128 7.29 -9.38 -5.55
C LYS A 128 6.55 -9.60 -4.24
N GLY A 129 5.78 -10.69 -4.18
CA GLY A 129 5.02 -11.07 -3.00
C GLY A 129 3.52 -10.95 -3.26
N GLY A 130 2.74 -10.73 -2.21
CA GLY A 130 1.30 -10.61 -2.29
C GLY A 130 0.60 -11.39 -1.18
N ILE A 131 -0.61 -11.89 -1.47
CA ILE A 131 -1.41 -12.62 -0.50
C ILE A 131 -0.81 -14.01 -0.32
N THR A 132 -0.58 -14.39 0.94
CA THR A 132 -0.12 -15.71 1.32
C THR A 132 -1.24 -16.46 2.03
N ASP A 133 -1.48 -17.69 1.62
CA ASP A 133 -2.41 -18.59 2.28
C ASP A 133 -1.70 -19.91 2.55
N GLY A 134 -1.92 -20.49 3.72
CA GLY A 134 -1.23 -21.70 4.13
C GLY A 134 -1.91 -22.40 5.30
N PRO A 135 -1.52 -23.64 5.62
CA PRO A 135 -2.15 -24.44 6.67
C PRO A 135 -2.09 -23.79 8.06
N HIS A 136 -1.17 -22.84 8.27
CA HIS A 136 -0.99 -22.10 9.52
C HIS A 136 -1.09 -20.57 9.36
N VAL A 137 -1.40 -20.07 8.16
CA VAL A 137 -1.50 -18.64 7.86
C VAL A 137 -2.87 -18.37 7.24
N MET A 138 -3.80 -17.84 8.04
CA MET A 138 -5.11 -17.42 7.56
C MET A 138 -4.96 -16.05 6.85
N SER A 139 -4.56 -16.06 5.58
CA SER A 139 -4.48 -14.88 4.70
C SER A 139 -3.55 -13.77 5.19
N GLY A 140 -2.24 -14.01 5.09
CA GLY A 140 -1.20 -13.03 5.31
C GLY A 140 -0.87 -12.22 4.05
N CYS A 141 -0.05 -11.18 4.22
CA CYS A 141 0.60 -10.47 3.12
C CYS A 141 2.11 -10.60 3.31
N GLN A 142 2.84 -10.78 2.22
CA GLN A 142 4.30 -10.68 2.21
C GLN A 142 4.75 -9.77 1.07
N ILE A 143 5.87 -9.09 1.25
CA ILE A 143 6.49 -8.27 0.20
C ILE A 143 7.98 -8.52 0.15
N ASN A 144 8.50 -8.60 -1.08
CA ASN A 144 9.93 -8.74 -1.36
C ASN A 144 10.32 -7.71 -2.43
N ILE A 145 11.37 -6.94 -2.16
CA ILE A 145 11.92 -5.98 -3.13
C ILE A 145 13.27 -6.51 -3.58
N VAL A 146 13.41 -6.71 -4.89
CA VAL A 146 14.62 -7.30 -5.49
C VAL A 146 15.19 -6.32 -6.50
N ASP A 147 16.48 -6.03 -6.38
CA ASP A 147 17.24 -5.30 -7.38
C ASP A 147 17.33 -6.14 -8.66
N LEU A 148 16.95 -5.56 -9.81
CA LEU A 148 16.84 -6.27 -11.08
C LEU A 148 18.22 -6.63 -11.65
N ASP A 149 19.21 -5.77 -11.46
CA ASP A 149 20.51 -5.90 -12.11
C ASP A 149 21.42 -6.86 -11.33
N SER A 150 21.38 -6.79 -9.99
CA SER A 150 22.18 -7.62 -9.08
C SER A 150 21.46 -8.86 -8.57
N GLY A 151 20.12 -8.89 -8.63
CA GLY A 151 19.29 -9.93 -8.01
C GLY A 151 19.28 -9.89 -6.48
N VAL A 152 19.94 -8.90 -5.87
CA VAL A 152 20.02 -8.76 -4.41
C VAL A 152 18.66 -8.40 -3.84
N ARG A 153 18.27 -9.10 -2.76
CA ARG A 153 17.06 -8.78 -2.02
C ARG A 153 17.32 -7.57 -1.14
N LEU A 154 16.68 -6.46 -1.47
CA LEU A 154 16.77 -5.21 -0.73
C LEU A 154 15.90 -5.26 0.53
N PHE A 155 14.74 -5.92 0.46
CA PHE A 155 13.81 -5.97 1.57
C PHE A 155 12.92 -7.21 1.53
N GLN A 156 12.56 -7.71 2.72
CA GLN A 156 11.53 -8.71 2.94
C GLN A 156 10.77 -8.38 4.22
N ALA A 157 9.44 -8.33 4.14
CA ALA A 157 8.60 -8.29 5.32
C ALA A 157 7.30 -9.06 5.15
N GLU A 158 6.77 -9.47 6.28
CA GLU A 158 5.48 -10.13 6.44
C GLU A 158 4.54 -9.20 7.21
N GLN A 159 3.28 -9.61 7.33
CA GLN A 159 2.22 -8.84 7.96
C GLN A 159 2.64 -8.23 9.31
N SER A 160 2.39 -6.93 9.47
CA SER A 160 2.64 -6.20 10.71
C SER A 160 1.33 -6.03 11.49
N PRO A 161 1.32 -6.20 12.83
CA PRO A 161 0.17 -5.82 13.64
C PRO A 161 -0.07 -4.30 13.53
N ALA A 162 -1.34 -3.90 13.52
CA ALA A 162 -1.71 -2.49 13.45
C ALA A 162 -1.25 -1.76 14.73
N ASN A 163 -0.10 -1.10 14.66
CA ASN A 163 0.37 -0.23 15.72
C ASN A 163 -0.30 1.14 15.54
N GLY A 164 -1.35 1.42 16.31
CA GLY A 164 -1.86 2.78 16.47
C GLY A 164 -0.80 3.68 17.11
N CYS A 165 -1.04 5.00 17.18
CA CYS A 165 -0.29 5.89 18.08
C CYS A 165 -0.47 5.33 19.50
N ALA A 166 0.43 4.44 19.93
CA ALA A 166 0.46 3.97 21.30
C ALA A 166 0.85 5.19 22.14
N LEU A 167 -0.06 5.63 22.99
CA LEU A 167 0.22 6.41 24.20
C LEU A 167 1.05 5.59 25.22
N ASP A 168 1.70 4.50 24.79
CA ASP A 168 2.52 3.69 25.67
C ASP A 168 3.82 4.43 25.97
N ARG A 169 3.85 4.96 27.20
CA ARG A 169 4.99 5.48 27.98
C ARG A 169 5.08 6.99 28.20
N LEU A 170 3.95 7.68 28.29
CA LEU A 170 3.87 8.73 29.32
C LEU A 170 3.49 8.06 30.64
N LEU A 171 4.47 7.41 31.28
CA LEU A 171 4.37 7.19 32.72
C LEU A 171 4.15 8.57 33.35
N PRO A 172 3.08 8.79 34.14
CA PRO A 172 3.02 10.00 34.94
C PRO A 172 4.26 10.02 35.84
N PRO A 173 4.88 11.19 36.08
CA PRO A 173 5.93 11.28 37.08
C PRO A 173 5.35 10.72 38.40
N MET A 174 5.99 9.68 38.93
CA MET A 174 5.67 9.19 40.26
C MET A 174 5.76 10.39 41.21
N ARG A 175 4.67 10.66 41.93
CA ARG A 175 4.68 11.57 43.09
C ARG A 175 5.19 10.82 44.30
#